data_AF-A0A3A1P738-F1
#
_entry.id   AF-A0A3A1P738-F1
#
_cell.length_a   1.000
_cell.length_b   1.000
_cell.length_c   1.000
_cell.angle_alpha   90.00
_cell.angle_beta   90.00
_cell.angle_gamma   90.00
#
_symmetry.space_group_name_H-M   'P 1'
#
loop_
_entity.id
_entity.type
_entity.pdbx_description
1 polymer ?
#
loop_
_entity_poly.entity_id
_entity_poly.type
_entity_poly.pdbx_seq_one_letter_code
_entity_poly.pdbx_strand_id
1 'polypeptide(L)'
;MTPRAKRFPTHHGYGEVKVSRYLALFLVLLGWSALGVYLCSTALWPSACTPDDLFEVYACSMHLPESGHWREAALLTWLWGTPIMTVLELSRRLGRPKI
;
A
#
# COMPACT_ATOMS: atom_id res chain seq x y z
N MET A 1 -8.42 -38.38 6.02
CA MET A 1 -7.18 -37.74 5.53
C MET A 1 -7.00 -36.43 6.29
N THR A 2 -6.07 -36.39 7.23
CA THR A 2 -5.75 -35.18 7.99
C THR A 2 -5.00 -34.20 7.09
N PRO A 3 -5.43 -32.93 6.97
CA PRO A 3 -4.74 -31.94 6.17
C PRO A 3 -3.32 -31.76 6.74
N ARG A 4 -2.31 -32.04 5.91
CA ARG A 4 -0.91 -31.90 6.28
C ARG A 4 -0.62 -30.41 6.42
N ALA A 5 -0.45 -29.93 7.66
CA ALA A 5 -0.17 -28.52 7.95
C ALA A 5 1.05 -28.05 7.15
N LYS A 6 0.83 -27.10 6.22
CA LYS A 6 1.92 -26.47 5.45
C LYS A 6 2.83 -25.72 6.41
N ARG A 7 4.09 -26.14 6.51
CA ARG A 7 5.13 -25.48 7.32
C ARG A 7 5.47 -24.15 6.64
N PHE A 8 5.23 -23.03 7.32
CA PHE A 8 5.63 -21.72 6.82
C PHE A 8 7.10 -21.47 7.19
N PRO A 9 8.00 -21.22 6.23
CA PRO A 9 9.44 -21.04 6.53
C PRO A 9 9.75 -19.82 7.40
N THR A 10 8.80 -18.89 7.59
CA THR A 10 8.99 -17.62 8.31
C THR A 10 8.18 -17.48 9.59
N HIS A 11 7.54 -18.55 10.05
CA HIS A 11 6.87 -18.56 11.36
C HIS A 11 7.25 -19.84 12.10
N HIS A 12 7.80 -19.70 13.31
CA HIS A 12 7.86 -20.82 14.25
C HIS A 12 6.46 -21.09 14.79
N GLY A 13 5.72 -21.96 14.09
CA GLY A 13 4.38 -22.41 14.49
C GLY A 13 3.65 -23.11 13.35
N TYR A 14 3.06 -24.27 13.62
CA TYR A 14 2.13 -24.94 12.73
C TYR A 14 0.75 -24.30 12.92
N GLY A 15 0.36 -23.37 12.05
CA GLY A 15 -0.95 -22.75 12.07
C GLY A 15 -1.64 -22.94 10.73
N GLU A 16 -2.82 -23.56 10.72
CA GLU A 16 -3.70 -23.52 9.54
C GLU A 16 -3.99 -22.06 9.19
N VAL A 17 -3.75 -21.68 7.93
CA VAL A 17 -4.13 -20.35 7.46
C VAL A 17 -5.63 -20.35 7.23
N LYS A 18 -6.37 -20.00 8.28
CA LYS A 18 -7.82 -19.85 8.23
C LYS A 18 -8.19 -18.78 7.21
N VAL A 19 -9.30 -18.99 6.49
CA VAL A 19 -9.87 -18.05 5.52
C VAL A 19 -10.02 -16.63 6.10
N SER A 20 -10.26 -16.53 7.41
CA SER A 20 -10.32 -15.26 8.15
C SER A 20 -9.08 -14.39 7.98
N ARG A 21 -7.87 -14.98 7.87
CA ARG A 21 -6.64 -14.21 7.66
C ARG A 21 -6.59 -13.58 6.27
N TYR A 22 -7.01 -14.31 5.24
CA TYR A 22 -7.08 -13.78 3.88
C TYR A 22 -8.14 -12.67 3.78
N LEU A 23 -9.29 -12.87 4.42
CA LEU A 23 -10.35 -11.86 4.47
C LEU A 23 -9.87 -10.58 5.15
N ALA A 24 -9.21 -10.68 6.30
CA ALA A 24 -8.65 -9.51 7.00
C ALA A 24 -7.62 -8.77 6.13
N LEU A 25 -6.71 -9.49 5.47
CA LEU A 25 -5.73 -8.89 4.55
C LEU A 25 -6.41 -8.18 3.37
N PHE A 26 -7.47 -8.78 2.83
CA PHE A 26 -8.22 -8.20 1.72
C PHE A 26 -8.95 -6.92 2.15
N LEU A 27 -9.57 -6.90 3.33
CA LEU A 27 -10.22 -5.71 3.87
C LEU A 27 -9.22 -4.58 4.12
N VAL A 28 -8.02 -4.89 4.64
CA VAL A 28 -6.96 -3.90 4.81
C VAL A 28 -6.53 -3.33 3.47
N LEU A 29 -6.35 -4.17 2.45
CA LEU A 29 -6.00 -3.73 1.10
C LEU A 29 -7.09 -2.83 0.51
N LEU A 30 -8.35 -3.21 0.61
CA LEU A 30 -9.48 -2.40 0.16
C LEU A 30 -9.56 -1.06 0.90
N GLY A 31 -9.39 -1.08 2.23
CA GLY A 31 -9.38 0.13 3.03
C GLY A 31 -8.22 1.06 2.65
N TRP A 32 -7.05 0.50 2.38
CA TRP A 32 -5.89 1.26 1.93
C TRP A 32 -6.11 1.88 0.54
N SER A 33 -6.68 1.14 -0.41
CA SER A 33 -7.03 1.66 -1.74
C SER A 33 -8.11 2.75 -1.66
N ALA A 34 -9.16 2.52 -0.87
CA ALA A 34 -10.23 3.49 -0.65
C ALA A 34 -9.72 4.77 0.00
N LEU A 35 -8.78 4.66 0.96
CA LEU A 35 -8.12 5.80 1.58
C LEU A 35 -7.39 6.67 0.54
N GLY A 36 -6.67 6.05 -0.40
CA GLY A 36 -6.00 6.77 -1.48
C GLY A 36 -6.96 7.54 -2.37
N VAL A 37 -8.07 6.90 -2.80
CA VAL A 37 -9.11 7.55 -3.61
C VAL A 37 -9.76 8.70 -2.85
N TYR A 38 -10.10 8.49 -1.57
CA TYR A 38 -10.67 9.52 -0.72
C TYR A 38 -9.75 10.74 -0.59
N LEU A 39 -8.47 10.52 -0.29
CA LEU A 39 -7.49 11.60 -0.19
C LEU A 39 -7.30 12.32 -1.54
N CYS A 40 -7.25 11.58 -2.65
CA CYS A 40 -7.12 12.15 -3.99
C CYS A 40 -8.33 13.02 -4.38
N SER A 41 -9.54 12.60 -4.00
CA SER A 41 -10.77 13.36 -4.26
C SER A 41 -10.98 14.58 -3.36
N THR A 42 -10.31 14.62 -2.20
CA THR A 42 -10.50 15.68 -1.19
C THR A 42 -9.29 16.60 -1.02
N ALA A 43 -8.17 16.30 -1.66
CA ALA A 43 -6.99 17.16 -1.72
C ALA A 43 -7.22 18.33 -2.69
N LEU A 44 -6.76 19.52 -2.31
CA LEU A 44 -6.71 20.64 -3.23
C LEU A 44 -5.40 20.56 -4.01
N TRP A 45 -5.52 20.48 -5.34
CA TRP A 45 -4.39 20.61 -6.24
C TRP A 45 -4.18 22.10 -6.56
N PRO A 46 -2.94 22.61 -6.47
CA PRO A 46 -2.65 23.98 -6.88
C PRO A 46 -2.95 24.14 -8.39
N SER A 47 -3.46 25.30 -8.79
CA SER A 47 -3.82 25.59 -10.20
C SER A 47 -2.64 25.51 -11.18
N ALA A 48 -1.40 25.59 -10.67
CA ALA A 48 -0.19 25.40 -11.44
C ALA A 48 0.16 23.91 -11.70
N CYS A 49 -0.50 22.98 -11.02
CA CYS A 49 -0.19 21.55 -11.04
C CYS A 49 -1.50 20.75 -10.92
N THR A 50 -2.33 20.82 -11.97
CA THR A 50 -3.52 19.98 -12.12
C THR A 50 -3.15 18.76 -12.96
N PRO A 51 -3.03 17.57 -12.36
CA PRO A 51 -2.53 16.41 -13.09
C PRO A 51 -3.59 15.84 -14.03
N ASP A 52 -3.25 15.70 -15.31
CA ASP A 52 -4.07 14.98 -16.29
C ASP A 52 -3.72 13.48 -16.32
N ASP A 53 -2.48 13.14 -16.00
CA ASP A 53 -1.93 11.78 -16.04
C ASP A 53 -1.36 11.31 -14.69
N LEU A 54 -1.30 9.99 -14.50
CA LEU A 54 -0.75 9.37 -13.27
C LEU A 54 0.71 9.76 -13.00
N PHE A 55 1.51 9.99 -14.04
CA PHE A 55 2.90 10.46 -13.88
C PHE A 55 2.94 11.89 -13.35
N GLU A 56 2.02 12.73 -13.80
CA GLU A 56 1.93 14.12 -13.37
C GLU A 56 1.42 14.20 -11.93
N VAL A 57 0.52 13.30 -11.51
CA VAL A 57 0.13 13.14 -10.10
C VAL A 57 1.37 12.93 -9.22
N TYR A 58 2.30 12.06 -9.64
CA TYR A 58 3.54 11.83 -8.89
C TYR A 58 4.50 13.02 -8.93
N ALA A 59 4.66 13.68 -10.07
CA ALA A 59 5.53 14.85 -10.19
C ALA A 59 5.02 16.03 -9.34
N CYS A 60 3.74 16.36 -9.48
CA CYS A 60 3.08 17.41 -8.71
C CYS A 60 2.90 17.02 -7.24
N SER A 61 3.01 15.73 -6.88
CA SER A 61 2.83 15.28 -5.48
C SER A 61 3.77 15.98 -4.50
N MET A 62 4.99 16.31 -4.93
CA MET A 62 6.00 16.97 -4.08
C MET A 62 5.57 18.36 -3.60
N HIS A 63 4.70 19.04 -4.34
CA HIS A 63 4.20 20.37 -4.00
C HIS A 63 2.90 20.36 -3.18
N LEU A 64 2.24 19.20 -3.03
CA LEU A 64 1.03 19.09 -2.21
C LEU A 64 1.17 19.59 -0.77
N PRO A 65 2.23 19.26 0.00
CA PRO A 65 2.31 19.67 1.40
C PRO A 65 2.56 21.18 1.59
N GLU A 66 2.75 21.97 0.52
CA GLU A 66 3.04 23.41 0.62
C GLU A 66 1.86 24.21 1.18
N SER A 67 0.62 23.74 1.00
CA SER A 67 -0.55 24.46 1.51
C SER A 67 -0.78 24.23 3.02
N GLY A 68 -0.10 23.24 3.61
CA GLY A 68 -0.13 22.95 5.04
C GLY A 68 -1.38 22.18 5.51
N HIS A 69 -2.24 21.72 4.61
CA HIS A 69 -3.38 20.88 4.99
C HIS A 69 -2.99 19.41 5.18
N TRP A 70 -3.52 18.78 6.22
CA TRP A 70 -3.20 17.39 6.57
C TRP A 70 -3.57 16.39 5.48
N ARG A 71 -4.59 16.68 4.66
CA ARG A 71 -5.07 15.80 3.58
C ARG A 71 -4.04 15.66 2.48
N GLU A 72 -3.37 16.74 2.13
CA GLU A 72 -2.35 16.79 1.10
C GLU A 72 -1.07 16.09 1.54
N ALA A 73 -0.64 16.34 2.78
CA ALA A 73 0.49 15.61 3.38
C ALA A 73 0.20 14.10 3.50
N ALA A 74 -1.05 13.72 3.82
CA ALA A 74 -1.48 12.33 3.84
C ALA A 74 -1.50 11.71 2.44
N LEU A 75 -1.95 12.46 1.40
CA LEU A 75 -1.95 11.99 0.02
C LEU A 75 -0.52 11.76 -0.50
N LEU A 76 0.40 12.70 -0.24
CA LEU A 76 1.83 12.53 -0.53
C LEU A 76 2.35 11.24 0.12
N THR A 77 2.11 11.07 1.43
CA THR A 77 2.56 9.88 2.17
C THR A 77 1.98 8.60 1.60
N TRP A 78 0.71 8.62 1.18
CA TRP A 78 0.06 7.47 0.57
C TRP A 78 0.65 7.14 -0.81
N LEU A 79 0.87 8.14 -1.66
CA LEU A 79 1.46 8.01 -3.00
C LEU A 79 2.88 7.45 -2.96
N TRP A 80 3.71 7.92 -2.03
CA TRP A 80 5.11 7.49 -1.90
C TRP A 80 5.28 6.26 -1.01
N GLY A 81 4.40 6.04 -0.03
CA GLY A 81 4.44 4.87 0.84
C GLY A 81 4.06 3.57 0.12
N THR A 82 3.09 3.63 -0.79
CA THR A 82 2.62 2.47 -1.57
C THR A 82 3.73 1.79 -2.40
N PRO A 83 4.52 2.49 -3.24
CA PRO A 83 5.58 1.85 -4.00
C PRO A 83 6.70 1.33 -3.09
N ILE A 84 7.05 2.05 -2.02
CA ILE A 84 8.09 1.61 -1.07
C ILE A 84 7.67 0.28 -0.42
N MET A 85 6.46 0.21 0.13
CA MET A 85 5.94 -1.03 0.73
C MET A 85 5.89 -2.17 -0.27
N THR A 86 5.47 -1.88 -1.51
CA THR A 86 5.40 -2.87 -2.59
C THR A 86 6.79 -3.41 -2.95
N VAL A 87 7.78 -2.54 -3.11
CA VAL A 87 9.17 -2.91 -3.40
C VAL A 87 9.77 -3.71 -2.25
N LEU A 88 9.52 -3.33 -1.00
CA LEU A 88 10.00 -4.07 0.18
C LEU A 88 9.36 -5.47 0.29
N GLU A 89 8.06 -5.59 -0.01
CA GLU A 89 7.38 -6.89 -0.04
C GLU A 89 7.90 -7.75 -1.20
N LEU A 90 8.17 -7.16 -2.35
CA LEU A 90 8.75 -7.87 -3.49
C LEU A 90 10.17 -8.33 -3.19
N SER A 91 11.02 -7.48 -2.59
CA SER A 91 12.38 -7.85 -2.20
C SER A 91 12.37 -8.98 -1.16
N ARG A 92 11.41 -8.98 -0.22
CA ARG A 92 11.22 -10.06 0.75
C ARG A 92 10.83 -11.39 0.08
N ARG A 93 10.10 -11.35 -1.04
CA ARG A 93 9.69 -12.55 -1.79
C ARG A 93 10.81 -13.07 -2.69
N LEU A 94 11.56 -12.19 -3.32
CA LEU A 94 12.67 -12.54 -4.21
C LEU A 94 13.96 -12.89 -3.46
N GLY A 95 14.19 -12.26 -2.30
CA GLY A 95 15.37 -12.44 -1.47
C GLY A 95 15.39 -13.71 -0.61
N ARG A 96 14.42 -14.62 -0.76
CA ARG A 96 14.51 -15.95 -0.14
C ARG A 96 15.31 -16.88 -1.06
N PRO A 97 16.55 -17.28 -0.69
CA PRO A 97 17.18 -18.40 -1.37
C PRO A 97 16.29 -19.63 -1.19
N LYS A 98 15.95 -20.28 -2.30
CA LYS A 98 15.34 -21.61 -2.30
C LYS A 98 16.37 -22.57 -1.72
N ILE A 99 16.24 -22.90 -0.44
CA ILE A 99 16.90 -24.06 0.20
C ILE A 99 15.78 -25.00 0.61
#